data_AF-A0A351BMP8-F1
#
_entry.id   AF-A0A351BMP8-F1
#
_cell.length_a   1.000
_cell.length_b   1.000
_cell.length_c   1.000
_cell.angle_alpha   90.00
_cell.angle_beta   90.00
_cell.angle_gamma   90.00
#
_symmetry.space_group_name_H-M   'P 1'
#
loop_
_entity.id
_entity.type
_entity.pdbx_description
1 polymer ?
#
loop_
_entity_poly.entity_id
_entity_poly.type
_entity_poly.pdbx_seq_one_letter_code
_entity_poly.pdbx_strand_id
1 'polypeptide(L)'
;MPGAPLSFAATFHSGVLGIMLHTLSALFALYAFWVLLSGFFTPFLLSAGLGCALAVVLFAHRMDVIDDEGHPIHVGWRALCSYWPWLLKEVVKSSWDVSRRILDPRLPISPVLVRFKPSQKTELGLVIHANSITLTPGTISVQVEP
;
A
#
# COMPACT_ATOMS: atom_id res chain seq x y z
N MET A 1 23.62 -9.31 -42.77
CA MET A 1 24.00 -9.50 -41.35
C MET A 1 22.74 -9.75 -40.55
N PRO A 2 22.45 -10.98 -40.07
CA PRO A 2 21.25 -11.29 -39.28
C PRO A 2 21.59 -11.38 -37.79
N GLY A 3 20.90 -10.61 -36.94
CA GLY A 3 21.20 -10.57 -35.49
C GLY A 3 20.08 -10.05 -34.60
N ALA A 4 18.81 -10.21 -34.97
CA ALA A 4 17.68 -9.58 -34.26
C ALA A 4 16.45 -10.44 -33.85
N PRO A 5 16.47 -11.79 -33.72
CA PRO A 5 15.29 -12.51 -33.20
C PRO A 5 15.33 -12.84 -31.69
N LEU A 6 16.50 -12.86 -31.04
CA LEU A 6 16.62 -13.35 -29.65
C LEU A 6 16.32 -12.30 -28.56
N SER A 7 16.54 -11.01 -28.83
CA SER A 7 16.31 -9.93 -27.85
C SER A 7 14.82 -9.67 -27.59
N PHE A 8 13.99 -9.74 -28.63
CA PHE A 8 12.55 -9.49 -28.54
C PHE A 8 11.80 -10.58 -27.75
N ALA A 9 12.19 -11.85 -27.95
CA ALA A 9 11.61 -12.96 -27.20
C ALA A 9 11.98 -12.91 -25.70
N ALA A 10 13.19 -12.47 -25.36
CA ALA A 10 13.64 -12.33 -23.99
C ALA A 10 12.90 -11.19 -23.27
N THR A 11 12.67 -10.04 -23.90
CA THR A 11 11.89 -8.93 -23.33
C THR A 11 10.42 -9.32 -23.14
N PHE A 12 9.83 -10.03 -24.11
CA PHE A 12 8.45 -10.50 -24.01
C PHE A 12 8.26 -11.55 -22.90
N HIS A 13 9.19 -12.51 -22.79
CA HIS A 13 9.16 -13.52 -21.73
C HIS A 13 9.37 -12.90 -20.35
N SER A 14 10.25 -11.89 -20.24
CA SER A 14 10.50 -11.15 -19.00
C SER A 14 9.26 -10.35 -18.56
N GLY A 15 8.57 -9.69 -19.49
CA GLY A 15 7.35 -8.93 -19.21
C GLY A 15 6.19 -9.83 -18.75
N VAL A 16 5.97 -10.95 -19.44
CA VAL A 16 4.94 -11.93 -19.06
C VAL A 16 5.24 -12.55 -17.71
N LEU A 17 6.50 -12.90 -17.43
CA LEU A 17 6.90 -13.46 -16.14
C LEU A 17 6.65 -12.47 -14.98
N GLY A 18 6.94 -11.18 -15.18
CA GLY A 18 6.65 -10.13 -14.21
C GLY A 18 5.16 -10.00 -13.89
N ILE A 19 4.31 -9.90 -14.92
CA ILE A 19 2.85 -9.81 -14.76
C ILE A 19 2.29 -11.04 -14.03
N MET A 20 2.80 -12.24 -14.34
CA MET A 20 2.39 -13.47 -13.67
C MET A 20 2.80 -13.49 -12.19
N LEU A 21 3.99 -12.99 -11.85
CA LEU A 21 4.46 -12.89 -10.46
C LEU A 21 3.60 -11.92 -9.63
N HIS A 22 3.26 -10.74 -10.17
CA HIS A 22 2.39 -9.76 -9.49
C HIS A 22 0.97 -10.29 -9.29
N THR A 23 0.43 -10.97 -10.30
CA THR A 23 -0.90 -11.59 -10.23
C THR A 23 -0.93 -12.69 -9.18
N LEU A 24 0.12 -13.52 -9.11
CA LEU A 24 0.25 -14.58 -8.12
C LEU A 24 0.42 -14.03 -6.70
N SER A 25 1.23 -12.99 -6.52
CA SER A 25 1.42 -12.35 -5.21
C SER A 25 0.16 -11.65 -4.73
N ALA A 26 -0.58 -10.98 -5.61
CA ALA A 26 -1.87 -10.38 -5.30
C ALA A 26 -2.91 -11.45 -4.90
N LEU A 27 -2.98 -12.56 -5.63
CA LEU A 27 -3.85 -13.69 -5.29
C LEU A 27 -3.51 -14.25 -3.91
N PHE A 28 -2.23 -14.48 -3.64
CA PHE A 28 -1.75 -14.98 -2.36
C PHE A 28 -2.08 -14.00 -1.22
N ALA A 29 -1.81 -12.70 -1.40
CA ALA A 29 -2.08 -11.68 -0.39
C ALA A 29 -3.58 -11.55 -0.09
N LEU A 30 -4.43 -11.52 -1.12
CA LEU A 30 -5.88 -11.46 -0.97
C LEU A 30 -6.44 -12.70 -0.28
N TYR A 31 -5.96 -13.89 -0.65
CA TYR A 31 -6.39 -15.14 -0.03
C TYR A 31 -5.91 -15.25 1.42
N ALA A 32 -4.65 -14.88 1.71
CA ALA A 32 -4.13 -14.83 3.07
C ALA A 32 -4.92 -13.84 3.93
N PHE A 33 -5.25 -12.66 3.40
CA PHE A 33 -6.09 -11.67 4.06
C PHE A 33 -7.49 -12.21 4.36
N TRP A 34 -8.11 -12.93 3.40
CA TRP A 34 -9.38 -13.60 3.61
C TRP A 34 -9.31 -14.62 4.76
N VAL A 35 -8.32 -15.51 4.76
CA VAL A 35 -8.16 -16.54 5.80
C VAL A 35 -7.89 -15.90 7.16
N LEU A 36 -7.07 -14.85 7.22
CA LEU A 36 -6.78 -14.09 8.43
C LEU A 36 -8.05 -13.48 9.03
N LEU A 37 -8.92 -12.89 8.21
CA LEU A 37 -10.20 -12.32 8.66
C LEU A 37 -11.25 -13.38 9.00
N SER A 38 -11.31 -14.46 8.22
CA SER A 38 -12.33 -15.50 8.38
C SER A 38 -12.07 -16.36 9.61
N GLY A 39 -10.82 -16.80 9.86
CA GLY A 39 -10.47 -17.65 10.99
C GLY A 39 -11.05 -19.07 10.96
N PHE A 40 -11.81 -19.45 9.92
CA PHE A 40 -12.44 -20.75 9.77
C PHE A 40 -11.78 -21.57 8.66
N PHE A 41 -11.44 -22.83 8.96
CA PHE A 41 -10.78 -23.75 8.04
C PHE A 41 -11.71 -24.84 7.52
N THR A 42 -12.98 -24.51 7.25
CA THR A 42 -13.90 -25.48 6.65
C THR A 42 -13.64 -25.57 5.13
N PRO A 43 -13.70 -26.78 4.52
CA PRO A 43 -13.42 -26.94 3.09
C PRO A 43 -14.26 -26.05 2.17
N PHE A 44 -15.51 -25.77 2.57
CA PHE A 44 -16.41 -24.87 1.86
C PHE A 44 -15.93 -23.40 1.89
N LEU A 45 -15.52 -22.88 3.06
CA LEU A 45 -15.05 -21.50 3.15
C LEU A 45 -13.70 -21.30 2.46
N LEU A 46 -12.83 -22.31 2.47
CA LEU A 46 -11.54 -22.25 1.79
C LEU A 46 -11.72 -22.20 0.27
N SER A 47 -12.60 -23.05 -0.30
CA SER A 47 -12.87 -23.04 -1.74
C SER A 47 -13.61 -21.78 -2.18
N ALA A 48 -14.57 -21.31 -1.38
CA ALA A 48 -15.26 -20.03 -1.63
C ALA A 48 -14.29 -18.85 -1.58
N GLY A 49 -13.41 -18.78 -0.58
CA GLY A 49 -12.40 -17.74 -0.45
C GLY A 49 -11.43 -17.72 -1.62
N LEU A 50 -10.98 -18.90 -2.08
CA LEU A 50 -10.12 -19.03 -3.25
C LEU A 50 -10.85 -18.55 -4.53
N GLY A 51 -12.12 -18.96 -4.71
CA GLY A 51 -12.93 -18.52 -5.83
C GLY A 51 -13.14 -17.01 -5.87
N CYS A 52 -13.43 -16.39 -4.72
CA CYS A 52 -13.55 -14.94 -4.58
C CYS A 52 -12.23 -14.23 -4.89
N ALA A 53 -11.12 -14.70 -4.33
CA ALA A 53 -9.80 -14.11 -4.58
C ALA A 53 -9.42 -14.18 -6.07
N LEU A 54 -9.67 -15.32 -6.73
CA LEU A 54 -9.49 -15.47 -8.17
C LEU A 54 -10.37 -14.49 -8.96
N ALA A 55 -11.65 -14.36 -8.62
CA ALA A 55 -12.54 -13.43 -9.28
C ALA A 55 -12.03 -11.98 -9.17
N VAL A 56 -11.62 -11.55 -7.98
CA VAL A 56 -11.06 -10.21 -7.75
C VAL A 56 -9.80 -9.98 -8.60
N VAL A 57 -8.88 -10.95 -8.64
CA VAL A 57 -7.66 -10.84 -9.44
C VAL A 57 -7.96 -10.78 -10.93
N LEU A 58 -8.93 -11.57 -11.42
CA LEU A 58 -9.36 -11.51 -12.83
C LEU A 58 -9.96 -10.14 -13.17
N PHE A 59 -10.77 -9.56 -12.29
CA PHE A 59 -11.30 -8.22 -12.48
C PHE A 59 -10.20 -7.15 -12.43
N ALA A 60 -9.27 -7.25 -11.47
CA ALA A 60 -8.15 -6.32 -11.35
C ALA A 60 -7.24 -6.34 -12.58
N HIS A 61 -6.94 -7.54 -13.11
CA HIS A 61 -6.20 -7.70 -14.35
C HIS A 61 -6.98 -7.14 -15.56
N ARG A 62 -8.31 -7.29 -15.59
CA ARG A 62 -9.14 -6.70 -16.66
C ARG A 62 -9.15 -5.17 -16.61
N MET A 63 -8.99 -4.58 -15.42
CA MET A 63 -8.97 -3.13 -15.22
C MET A 63 -7.57 -2.51 -15.38
N ASP A 64 -6.54 -3.32 -15.67
CA ASP A 64 -5.14 -2.88 -15.78
C ASP A 64 -4.63 -2.16 -14.50
N VAL A 65 -5.19 -2.51 -13.34
CA VAL A 65 -4.86 -1.90 -12.04
C VAL A 65 -3.59 -2.52 -11.43
N ILE A 66 -3.12 -3.64 -11.99
CA ILE A 66 -1.92 -4.36 -11.53
C ILE A 66 -0.69 -3.73 -12.20
N ASP A 67 -0.42 -2.46 -11.90
CA ASP A 67 0.80 -1.76 -12.31
C ASP A 67 1.96 -2.05 -11.34
N ASP A 68 3.19 -1.96 -11.85
CA ASP A 68 4.46 -2.12 -11.11
C ASP A 68 4.53 -1.23 -9.85
N GLU A 69 3.82 -0.09 -9.85
CA GLU A 69 3.72 0.80 -8.71
C GLU A 69 3.01 0.16 -7.52
N GLY A 70 1.99 -0.69 -7.71
CA GLY A 70 1.14 -1.27 -6.66
C GLY A 70 1.86 -2.31 -5.78
N HIS A 71 3.06 -2.75 -6.18
CA HIS A 71 3.78 -3.85 -5.53
C HIS A 71 5.26 -3.56 -5.33
N PRO A 72 5.64 -2.69 -4.36
CA PRO A 72 7.03 -2.56 -3.96
C PRO A 72 7.42 -3.75 -3.07
N ILE A 73 7.52 -4.94 -3.65
CA ILE A 73 8.01 -6.17 -2.99
C ILE A 73 9.42 -5.95 -2.40
N HIS A 74 10.16 -4.99 -2.97
CA HIS A 74 11.48 -4.56 -2.53
C HIS A 74 11.50 -3.79 -1.19
N VAL A 75 10.34 -3.32 -0.71
CA VAL A 75 10.23 -2.56 0.56
C VAL A 75 9.81 -3.48 1.73
N GLY A 76 9.47 -4.73 1.43
CA GLY A 76 8.46 -5.53 2.15
C GLY A 76 8.74 -5.99 3.58
N TRP A 77 9.97 -6.01 4.09
CA TRP A 77 10.23 -6.50 5.45
C TRP A 77 10.90 -5.49 6.37
N ARG A 78 11.97 -4.83 5.91
CA ARG A 78 12.70 -3.86 6.74
C ARG A 78 11.90 -2.60 7.03
N ALA A 79 11.18 -2.08 6.03
CA ALA A 79 10.28 -0.97 6.24
C ALA A 79 9.15 -1.40 7.17
N LEU A 80 8.52 -2.56 6.93
CA LEU A 80 7.44 -3.06 7.78
C LEU A 80 7.85 -3.18 9.26
N CYS A 81 9.01 -3.79 9.54
CA CYS A 81 9.46 -3.99 10.93
C CYS A 81 9.96 -2.71 11.62
N SER A 82 10.46 -1.71 10.90
CA SER A 82 11.03 -0.49 11.50
C SER A 82 10.08 0.70 11.47
N TYR A 83 9.40 0.91 10.34
CA TYR A 83 8.48 2.03 10.16
C TYR A 83 7.16 1.79 10.87
N TRP A 84 6.62 0.57 10.90
CA TRP A 84 5.33 0.29 11.52
C TRP A 84 5.30 0.56 13.04
N PRO A 85 6.27 0.10 13.85
CA PRO A 85 6.29 0.43 15.28
C PRO A 85 6.51 1.93 15.54
N TRP A 86 7.32 2.59 14.72
CA TRP A 86 7.54 4.03 14.81
C TRP A 86 6.26 4.82 14.51
N LEU A 87 5.55 4.44 13.45
CA LEU A 87 4.29 5.08 13.06
C LEU A 87 3.21 4.86 14.12
N LEU A 88 3.08 3.65 14.66
CA LEU A 88 2.15 3.36 15.77
C LEU A 88 2.41 4.26 16.97
N LYS A 89 3.67 4.50 17.32
CA LYS A 89 4.05 5.43 18.40
C LYS A 89 3.57 6.85 18.11
N GLU A 90 3.77 7.36 16.89
CA GLU A 90 3.30 8.69 16.50
C GLU A 90 1.77 8.79 16.50
N VAL A 91 1.05 7.74 16.07
CA VAL A 91 -0.42 7.67 16.15
C VAL A 91 -0.91 7.75 17.59
N VAL A 92 -0.32 6.97 18.51
CA VAL A 92 -0.70 7.03 19.94
C VAL A 92 -0.43 8.41 20.53
N LYS A 93 0.72 9.01 20.19
CA LYS A 93 1.07 10.37 20.61
C LYS A 93 0.10 11.41 20.03
N SER A 94 -0.33 11.23 18.79
CA SER A 94 -1.30 12.10 18.11
C SER A 94 -2.65 12.06 18.81
N SER A 95 -3.20 10.87 19.05
CA SER A 95 -4.45 10.68 19.78
C SER A 95 -4.39 11.26 21.19
N TRP A 96 -3.25 11.11 21.87
CA TRP A 96 -3.05 11.69 23.21
C TRP A 96 -3.01 13.23 23.19
N ASP A 97 -2.26 13.82 22.26
CA ASP A 97 -2.14 15.27 22.09
C ASP A 97 -3.49 15.92 21.76
N VAL A 98 -4.24 15.31 20.84
CA VAL A 98 -5.61 15.73 20.48
C VAL A 98 -6.55 15.61 21.69
N SER A 99 -6.51 14.48 22.41
CA SER A 99 -7.34 14.29 23.62
C SER A 99 -7.06 15.36 24.68
N ARG A 100 -5.78 15.70 24.90
CA ARG A 100 -5.40 16.76 25.84
C ARG A 100 -5.88 18.14 25.41
N ARG A 101 -5.82 18.47 24.12
CA ARG A 101 -6.32 19.77 23.63
C ARG A 101 -7.85 19.88 23.73
N ILE A 102 -8.58 18.79 23.49
CA ILE A 102 -10.05 18.76 23.62
C ILE A 102 -10.48 18.96 25.08
N LEU A 103 -9.74 18.37 26.02
CA LEU A 103 -10.03 18.50 27.46
C LEU A 103 -9.62 19.85 28.06
N ASP A 104 -8.76 20.62 27.37
CA ASP A 104 -8.39 21.96 27.81
C ASP A 104 -9.54 22.94 27.48
N PRO A 105 -10.20 23.55 28.48
CA PRO A 105 -11.32 24.46 28.26
C PRO A 105 -10.93 25.73 27.48
N ARG A 106 -9.63 26.05 27.38
CA ARG A 106 -9.15 27.19 26.59
C ARG A 106 -9.03 26.89 25.10
N LEU A 107 -9.09 25.61 24.70
CA LEU A 107 -8.97 25.13 23.32
C LEU A 107 -7.92 25.91 22.50
N PRO A 108 -6.64 25.92 22.91
CA PRO A 108 -5.62 26.67 22.21
C PRO A 108 -5.26 25.98 20.88
N ILE A 109 -5.96 26.36 19.81
CA ILE A 109 -5.77 25.84 18.44
C ILE A 109 -5.38 27.01 17.54
N SER A 110 -4.27 26.89 16.81
CA SER A 110 -3.81 27.88 15.84
C SER A 110 -3.43 27.18 14.53
N PRO A 111 -4.37 26.98 13.59
CA PRO A 111 -4.10 26.28 12.34
C PRO A 111 -3.14 27.08 11.44
N VAL A 112 -2.21 26.39 10.80
CA VAL A 112 -1.28 26.95 9.82
C VAL A 112 -1.25 26.04 8.59
N LEU A 113 -1.30 26.63 7.40
CA LEU A 113 -1.16 25.90 6.14
C LEU A 113 0.24 26.12 5.58
N VAL A 114 1.01 25.05 5.41
CA VAL A 114 2.38 25.07 4.90
C VAL A 114 2.45 24.27 3.61
N ARG A 115 3.08 24.82 2.58
CA ARG A 115 3.42 24.12 1.33
C ARG A 115 4.90 23.78 1.34
N PHE A 116 5.24 22.54 1.02
CA PHE A 116 6.62 22.07 0.89
C PHE A 116 6.76 21.15 -0.31
N LYS A 117 7.98 20.97 -0.81
CA LYS A 117 8.26 20.05 -1.92
C LYS A 117 8.62 18.67 -1.36
N PRO A 118 7.87 17.61 -1.70
CA PRO A 118 8.18 16.26 -1.25
C PRO A 118 9.43 15.71 -1.96
N SER A 119 10.17 14.83 -1.30
CA SER A 119 11.38 14.18 -1.85
C SER A 119 11.09 12.84 -2.52
N GLN A 120 9.85 12.35 -2.44
CA GLN A 120 9.47 11.03 -2.95
C GLN A 120 9.32 11.05 -4.47
N LYS A 121 9.82 10.00 -5.11
CA LYS A 121 9.88 9.88 -6.57
C LYS A 121 8.76 9.03 -7.17
N THR A 122 8.08 8.23 -6.34
CA THR A 122 7.02 7.32 -6.77
C THR A 122 5.67 7.83 -6.26
N GLU A 123 4.61 7.60 -7.05
CA GLU A 123 3.24 7.96 -6.67
C GLU A 123 2.84 7.31 -5.34
N LEU A 124 3.12 6.01 -5.16
CA LEU A 124 2.88 5.33 -3.89
C LEU A 124 3.69 5.94 -2.73
N GLY A 125 4.96 6.27 -2.97
CA GLY A 125 5.81 6.87 -1.94
C GLY A 125 5.27 8.24 -1.49
N LEU A 126 4.76 9.01 -2.45
CA LEU A 126 4.12 10.31 -2.21
C LEU A 126 2.86 10.15 -1.35
N VAL A 127 1.98 9.21 -1.69
CA VAL A 127 0.75 8.92 -0.94
C VAL A 127 1.05 8.37 0.47
N ILE A 128 2.00 7.44 0.60
CA ILE A 128 2.44 6.93 1.92
C ILE A 128 3.00 8.07 2.78
N HIS A 129 3.79 8.96 2.19
CA HIS A 129 4.34 10.11 2.89
C HIS A 129 3.25 11.08 3.37
N ALA A 130 2.28 11.40 2.52
CA ALA A 130 1.14 12.24 2.88
C ALA A 130 0.30 11.61 4.01
N ASN A 131 0.04 10.30 3.95
CA ASN A 131 -0.65 9.58 5.03
C ASN A 131 0.16 9.61 6.33
N SER A 132 1.49 9.52 6.25
CA SER A 132 2.36 9.63 7.43
C SER A 132 2.17 10.98 8.12
N ILE A 133 2.17 12.07 7.34
CA ILE A 133 1.95 13.43 7.86
C ILE A 133 0.55 13.56 8.48
N THR A 134 -0.46 12.96 7.88
CA THR A 134 -1.82 13.01 8.46
C THR A 134 -1.91 12.24 9.79
N LEU A 135 -1.12 11.16 9.93
CA LEU A 135 -1.09 10.36 11.15
C LEU A 135 -0.21 10.94 12.26
N THR A 136 0.72 11.86 11.94
CA THR A 136 1.51 12.55 12.96
C THR A 136 0.66 13.58 13.74
N PRO A 137 1.04 13.89 14.99
CA PRO A 137 0.24 14.76 15.86
C PRO A 137 -0.07 16.14 15.27
N GLY A 138 -1.36 16.45 15.11
CA GLY A 138 -1.83 17.80 14.81
C GLY A 138 -1.65 18.25 13.36
N THR A 139 -1.48 17.34 12.41
CA THR A 139 -1.25 17.64 10.99
C THR A 139 -2.24 16.93 10.08
N ILE A 140 -2.53 17.53 8.91
CA ILE A 140 -3.39 16.93 7.86
C ILE A 140 -2.85 17.32 6.48
N SER A 141 -2.76 16.35 5.57
CA SER A 141 -2.42 16.60 4.17
C SER A 141 -3.69 16.91 3.37
N VAL A 142 -3.72 18.06 2.69
CA VAL A 142 -4.91 18.54 1.96
C VAL A 142 -4.80 18.34 0.44
N GLN A 143 -3.61 18.59 -0.10
CA GLN A 143 -3.35 18.50 -1.54
C GLN A 143 -1.98 17.85 -1.75
N VAL A 144 -1.93 16.90 -2.67
CA VAL A 144 -0.74 16.11 -2.99
C VAL A 144 -0.67 16.04 -4.52
N GLU A 145 0.41 16.57 -5.07
CA GLU A 145 0.66 16.63 -6.52
C GLU A 145 2.12 16.26 -6.78
N PRO A 146 2.41 15.50 -7.86
CA PRO A 146 3.77 15.19 -8.29
C PRO A 146 4.53 16.40 -8.86
#